data_AF-A0AAI8SSS3-F1
#
_entry.id   AF-A0AAI8SSS3-F1
#
_cell.length_a   1.000
_cell.length_b   1.000
_cell.length_c   1.000
_cell.angle_alpha   90.00
_cell.angle_beta   90.00
_cell.angle_gamma   90.00
#
_symmetry.space_group_name_H-M   'P 1'
#
loop_
_entity.id
_entity.type
_entity.pdbx_description
1 polymer ?
#
loop_
_entity_poly.entity_id
_entity_poly.type
_entity_poly.pdbx_seq_one_letter_code
_entity_poly.pdbx_strand_id
1 'polypeptide(L)'
;MGDASNYDGSDDCLDGPHSCTGEVFPRPALSGSGEHYTRCDGHWEAYYERTAPRMAEIRSRYPNTAPDDFDPMTAGERWSDQDPWP
;
A
#
# COMPACT_ATOMS: atom_id res chain seq x y z
N MET A 1 -1.16 11.05 39.45
CA MET A 1 -0.70 11.72 38.22
C MET A 1 -0.63 10.62 37.17
N GLY A 2 -1.52 10.65 36.19
CA GLY A 2 -1.79 9.54 35.30
C GLY A 2 -0.62 9.25 34.36
N ASP A 3 -0.22 7.99 34.30
CA ASP A 3 0.58 7.44 33.22
C ASP A 3 -0.36 7.25 32.02
N ALA A 4 -0.54 8.33 31.27
CA ALA A 4 -1.22 8.29 30.01
C ALA A 4 -0.26 7.65 29.01
N SER A 5 -0.43 6.33 28.83
CA SER A 5 -0.09 5.57 27.63
C SER A 5 0.22 6.48 26.44
N ASN A 6 1.51 6.68 26.17
CA ASN A 6 1.97 7.38 24.97
C ASN A 6 1.42 6.62 23.76
N TYR A 7 0.35 7.14 23.17
CA TYR A 7 -0.07 6.82 21.82
C TYR A 7 0.91 7.54 20.89
N ASP A 8 2.14 7.04 20.81
CA ASP A 8 3.23 7.69 20.09
C ASP A 8 3.07 7.45 18.60
N GLY A 9 2.84 8.54 17.86
CA GLY A 9 3.12 8.59 16.43
C GLY A 9 4.61 8.50 16.25
N SER A 10 5.14 7.27 16.29
CA SER A 10 6.57 7.07 16.40
C SER A 10 7.28 7.64 15.17
N ASP A 11 7.98 8.76 15.38
CA ASP A 11 9.01 9.30 14.49
C ASP A 11 10.14 8.28 14.27
N ASP A 12 10.13 7.16 14.99
CA ASP A 12 11.03 6.03 14.83
C ASP A 12 10.75 5.22 13.56
N CYS A 13 11.81 4.65 13.00
CA CYS A 13 11.72 3.73 11.87
C CYS A 13 10.91 2.48 12.25
N LEU A 14 9.87 2.18 11.47
CA LEU A 14 8.99 1.01 11.64
C LEU A 14 9.77 -0.32 11.67
N ASP A 15 10.85 -0.42 10.91
CA ASP A 15 11.68 -1.63 10.80
C ASP A 15 12.77 -1.72 11.88
N GLY A 16 12.74 -0.79 12.85
CA GLY A 16 13.61 -0.77 14.03
C GLY A 16 14.99 -0.17 13.78
N PRO A 17 15.80 0.02 14.84
CA PRO A 17 17.03 0.79 14.73
C PRO A 17 18.17 0.04 14.02
N HIS A 18 18.10 -1.29 13.92
CA HIS A 18 19.16 -2.10 13.34
C HIS A 18 19.32 -1.83 11.84
N SER A 19 20.56 -1.57 11.43
CA SER A 19 20.92 -1.22 10.04
C SER A 19 20.14 -0.05 9.45
N CYS A 20 19.56 0.81 10.30
CA CYS A 20 18.87 2.00 9.83
C CYS A 20 19.91 3.02 9.33
N THR A 21 19.65 3.60 8.16
CA THR A 21 20.56 4.52 7.48
C THR A 21 19.77 5.59 6.75
N GLY A 22 20.25 6.83 6.80
CA GLY A 22 19.60 7.99 6.17
C GLY A 22 18.47 8.60 7.00
N GLU A 23 17.62 9.39 6.35
CA GLU A 23 16.57 10.19 6.97
C GLU A 23 15.32 9.35 7.28
N VAL A 24 14.77 9.53 8.48
CA VAL A 24 13.56 8.86 8.96
C VAL A 24 12.37 9.79 8.79
N PHE A 25 11.40 9.41 7.97
CA PHE A 25 10.13 10.14 7.82
C PHE A 25 9.01 9.20 7.31
N PRO A 26 7.73 9.60 7.41
CA PRO A 26 6.61 8.83 6.87
C PRO A 26 6.66 8.66 5.36
N ARG A 27 6.58 7.42 4.87
CA ARG A 27 6.61 7.09 3.44
C ARG A 27 5.36 6.32 3.02
N PRO A 28 4.86 6.52 1.78
CA PRO A 28 3.64 5.88 1.33
C PRO A 28 3.79 4.36 1.22
N ALA A 29 2.77 3.61 1.63
CA ALA A 29 2.71 2.17 1.41
C ALA A 29 2.52 1.84 -0.08
N LEU A 30 3.21 0.82 -0.59
CA LEU A 30 3.11 0.41 -2.00
C LEU A 30 1.83 -0.38 -2.32
N SER A 31 1.09 -0.82 -1.30
CA SER A 31 -0.18 -1.55 -1.41
C SER A 31 -1.34 -0.74 -1.99
N GLY A 32 -1.21 0.59 -2.08
CA GLY A 32 -2.27 1.46 -2.58
C GLY A 32 -3.37 1.78 -1.55
N SER A 33 -3.15 1.50 -0.26
CA SER A 33 -4.11 1.82 0.81
C SER A 33 -4.18 3.30 1.20
N GLY A 34 -3.26 4.14 0.70
CA GLY A 34 -3.11 5.54 1.13
C GLY A 34 -2.37 5.71 2.46
N GLU A 35 -2.05 4.61 3.13
CA GLU A 35 -1.32 4.60 4.40
C GLU A 35 0.13 5.08 4.24
N HIS A 36 0.65 5.68 5.30
CA HIS A 36 2.04 6.08 5.41
C HIS A 36 2.68 5.45 6.64
N TYR A 37 3.91 4.96 6.48
CA TYR A 37 4.67 4.32 7.54
C TYR A 37 6.07 4.92 7.62
N THR A 38 6.48 5.31 8.82
CA THR A 38 7.80 5.90 9.10
C THR A 38 8.92 4.91 8.80
N ARG A 39 9.85 5.26 7.92
CA ARG A 39 11.04 4.44 7.59
C ARG A 39 12.24 5.32 7.28
N CYS A 40 13.44 4.87 7.66
CA CYS A 40 14.66 5.44 7.12
C CYS A 40 14.89 5.08 5.64
N ASP A 41 15.76 5.83 4.97
CA ASP A 41 16.10 5.60 3.55
C ASP A 41 16.47 4.15 3.25
N GLY A 42 17.35 3.55 4.06
CA GLY A 42 17.81 2.18 3.82
C GLY A 42 16.69 1.13 3.94
N HIS A 43 15.82 1.25 4.94
CA HIS A 43 14.69 0.32 5.09
C HIS A 43 13.59 0.59 4.05
N TRP A 44 13.43 1.84 3.62
CA TRP A 44 12.55 2.18 2.51
C TRP A 44 13.01 1.56 1.19
N GLU A 45 14.30 1.68 0.85
CA GLU A 45 14.87 1.09 -0.35
C GLU A 45 14.71 -0.43 -0.35
N ALA A 46 15.10 -1.09 0.75
CA ALA A 46 14.91 -2.54 0.90
C ALA A 46 13.43 -2.98 0.82
N TYR A 47 12.51 -2.17 1.35
CA TYR A 47 11.08 -2.40 1.21
C TYR A 47 10.62 -2.24 -0.25
N TYR A 48 11.09 -1.21 -0.94
CA TYR A 48 10.74 -0.92 -2.32
C TYR A 48 11.22 -2.03 -3.26
N GLU A 49 12.50 -2.41 -3.19
CA GLU A 49 13.09 -3.49 -4.01
C GLU A 49 12.32 -4.80 -3.86
N ARG A 50 11.94 -5.14 -2.63
CA ARG A 50 11.13 -6.34 -2.32
C ARG A 50 9.72 -6.26 -2.90
N THR A 51 9.07 -5.11 -2.76
CA THR A 51 7.60 -5.02 -2.84
C THR A 51 7.11 -4.47 -4.18
N ALA A 52 7.83 -3.51 -4.76
CA ALA A 52 7.49 -2.90 -6.04
C ALA A 52 7.27 -3.92 -7.18
N PRO A 53 8.12 -4.94 -7.40
CA PRO A 53 7.89 -5.91 -8.48
C PRO A 53 6.60 -6.73 -8.26
N ARG A 54 6.30 -7.11 -7.02
CA ARG A 54 5.07 -7.81 -6.68
C ARG A 54 3.83 -6.96 -6.91
N MET A 55 3.89 -5.68 -6.56
CA MET A 55 2.79 -4.74 -6.81
C MET A 55 2.59 -4.49 -8.32
N ALA A 56 3.67 -4.48 -9.11
CA ALA A 56 3.57 -4.41 -10.57
C ALA A 56 2.89 -5.65 -11.16
N GLU A 57 3.25 -6.85 -10.70
CA GLU A 57 2.60 -8.10 -11.11
C GLU A 57 1.10 -8.11 -10.78
N ILE A 58 0.73 -7.68 -9.56
CA ILE A 58 -0.67 -7.57 -9.14
C ILE A 58 -1.44 -6.62 -10.05
N ARG A 59 -0.92 -5.42 -10.31
CA ARG A 59 -1.56 -4.43 -11.20
C ARG A 59 -1.71 -4.94 -12.63
N SER A 60 -0.79 -5.78 -13.10
CA SER A 60 -0.89 -6.41 -14.42
C SER A 60 -1.98 -7.47 -14.50
N ARG A 61 -2.25 -8.21 -13.40
CA ARG A 61 -3.27 -9.26 -13.37
C ARG A 61 -4.66 -8.74 -13.04
N TYR A 62 -4.73 -7.70 -12.22
CA TYR A 62 -5.96 -7.11 -11.71
C TYR A 62 -6.00 -5.62 -12.07
N PRO A 63 -6.38 -5.29 -13.32
CA PRO A 63 -6.53 -3.91 -13.74
C PRO A 63 -7.64 -3.20 -12.95
N ASN A 64 -7.54 -1.88 -12.79
CA ASN A 64 -8.56 -1.09 -12.08
C ASN A 64 -9.86 -0.94 -12.88
N THR A 65 -9.81 -1.19 -14.19
CA THR A 65 -10.97 -1.19 -15.09
C THR A 65 -11.31 -2.61 -15.47
N ALA A 66 -12.59 -2.87 -15.76
CA ALA A 66 -13.02 -4.12 -16.33
C ALA A 66 -12.17 -4.44 -17.57
N PRO A 67 -11.70 -5.69 -17.73
CA PRO A 67 -11.06 -6.09 -18.98
C PRO A 67 -12.09 -6.06 -20.14
N ASP A 68 -11.59 -5.94 -21.38
CA ASP A 68 -12.44 -5.79 -22.58
C ASP A 68 -13.39 -6.97 -22.81
N ASP A 69 -13.08 -8.14 -22.23
CA ASP A 69 -13.87 -9.36 -22.31
C ASP A 69 -14.77 -9.60 -21.08
N PHE A 70 -14.86 -8.63 -20.17
CA PHE A 70 -15.80 -8.69 -19.05
C PHE A 70 -17.25 -8.52 -19.55
N ASP A 71 -18.07 -9.54 -19.32
CA ASP A 71 -19.50 -9.50 -19.58
C ASP A 71 -20.30 -9.50 -18.26
N PRO A 72 -20.93 -8.38 -17.87
CA PRO A 72 -21.77 -8.29 -16.68
C PRO A 72 -22.91 -9.32 -16.67
N MET A 73 -23.41 -9.74 -17.83
CA MET A 73 -24.51 -10.71 -17.94
C MET A 73 -24.04 -12.14 -17.63
N THR A 74 -22.79 -12.46 -17.96
CA THR A 74 -22.18 -13.75 -17.62
C THR A 74 -21.75 -13.80 -16.14
N ALA A 75 -21.27 -12.68 -15.59
CA ALA A 75 -20.88 -12.58 -14.18
C ALA A 75 -22.07 -12.47 -13.22
N GLY A 76 -23.20 -11.92 -13.69
CA GLY A 76 -24.38 -11.62 -12.85
C GLY A 76 -24.21 -10.38 -11.97
N GLU A 77 -23.12 -9.63 -12.16
CA GLU A 77 -22.77 -8.41 -11.44
C GLU A 77 -22.05 -7.41 -12.34
N ARG A 78 -22.03 -6.13 -11.96
CA ARG A 78 -21.22 -5.10 -12.62
C ARG A 78 -19.81 -5.09 -12.05
N TRP A 79 -18.84 -4.63 -12.84
CA TRP A 79 -17.48 -4.44 -12.37
C TRP A 79 -17.40 -3.31 -11.34
N SER A 80 -18.13 -2.22 -11.56
CA SER A 80 -18.25 -1.09 -10.64
C SER A 80 -19.69 -0.60 -10.46
N ASP A 81 -19.97 0.04 -9.32
CA ASP A 81 -21.27 0.66 -9.04
C ASP A 81 -21.63 1.80 -10.01
N GLN A 82 -20.62 2.38 -10.66
CA GLN A 82 -20.77 3.46 -11.63
C GLN A 82 -21.03 2.95 -13.05
N ASP A 83 -20.87 1.65 -13.28
CA ASP A 83 -21.13 1.09 -14.61
C ASP A 83 -22.64 1.12 -14.88
N PRO A 84 -23.08 1.58 -16.06
CA PRO A 84 -24.49 1.50 -16.41
C PRO A 84 -24.95 0.04 -16.37
N TRP A 85 -26.10 -0.20 -15.73
CA TRP A 85 -26.79 -1.49 -15.89
C TRP A 85 -27.35 -1.55 -17.31
N PRO A 86 -27.23 -2.69 -18.02
CA PRO A 86 -27.90 -2.86 -19.30
C PRO A 86 -29.43 -2.74 -19.18
#